data_AF-A0A318S8J2-F1
#
_entry.id   AF-A0A318S8J2-F1
#
_cell.length_a   1.000
_cell.length_b   1.000
_cell.length_c   1.000
_cell.angle_alpha   90.00
_cell.angle_beta   90.00
_cell.angle_gamma   90.00
#
_symmetry.space_group_name_H-M   'P 1'
#
loop_
_entity.id
_entity.type
_entity.pdbx_description
1 polymer ?
#
loop_
_entity_poly.entity_id
_entity_poly.type
_entity_poly.pdbx_seq_one_letter_code
_entity_poly.pdbx_strand_id
1 'polypeptide(L)'
;MKWWMIGIAALVGCAPAPSGPPLLAVSTQVASAPSVACATARIGEDGELRWQGGPGQEDILRDAYTLSCEGLFVSLRDSTLYVKAGSLARAMALFDEDAFLGSYFADLSLRLDTPGELSVDDPDSTPEALAEKVNDVVVTVVQPNGERQVLLSRSTAARITYDPSKPVDVYFSAQQSPLAWERLTLNAAEGSITAFRVAAPPR
;
A
#
# COMPACT_ATOMS: atom_id res chain seq x y z
N MET A 1 -22.44 -81.63 1.73
CA MET A 1 -23.28 -80.41 1.75
C MET A 1 -22.42 -79.20 1.40
N LYS A 2 -22.92 -78.35 0.48
CA LYS A 2 -22.46 -76.98 0.11
C LYS A 2 -21.05 -76.86 -0.52
N TRP A 3 -20.84 -76.61 -1.81
CA TRP A 3 -21.24 -75.54 -2.76
C TRP A 3 -20.48 -74.19 -2.62
N TRP A 4 -19.71 -73.89 -3.70
CA TRP A 4 -19.35 -72.58 -4.32
C TRP A 4 -18.30 -71.72 -3.59
N MET A 5 -17.44 -70.91 -4.23
CA MET A 5 -17.47 -70.26 -5.54
C MET A 5 -16.05 -69.82 -5.96
N ILE A 6 -15.75 -69.85 -7.26
CA ILE A 6 -14.59 -69.24 -7.91
C ILE A 6 -14.79 -67.72 -7.93
N GLY A 7 -13.82 -66.96 -7.41
CA GLY A 7 -13.80 -65.50 -7.44
C GLY A 7 -12.54 -64.99 -8.13
N ILE A 8 -12.70 -64.51 -9.36
CA ILE A 8 -11.67 -63.82 -10.16
C ILE A 8 -11.52 -62.40 -9.59
N ALA A 9 -10.33 -62.05 -9.10
CA ALA A 9 -9.98 -60.66 -8.78
C ALA A 9 -9.18 -60.06 -9.95
N ALA A 10 -9.75 -59.03 -10.55
CA ALA A 10 -9.21 -58.31 -11.69
C ALA A 10 -7.89 -57.58 -11.34
N LEU A 11 -6.89 -57.75 -12.19
CA LEU A 11 -5.69 -56.92 -12.25
C LEU A 11 -6.10 -55.52 -12.77
N VAL A 12 -6.21 -54.54 -11.88
CA VAL A 12 -6.27 -53.13 -12.27
C VAL A 12 -4.83 -52.62 -12.34
N GLY A 13 -4.38 -52.33 -13.55
CA GLY A 13 -3.06 -51.77 -13.82
C GLY A 13 -2.86 -50.41 -13.17
N CYS A 14 -1.74 -50.23 -12.48
CA CYS A 14 -1.20 -48.92 -12.18
C CYS A 14 -0.68 -48.29 -13.48
N ALA A 15 -1.41 -47.31 -14.02
CA ALA A 15 -0.83 -46.39 -14.97
C ALA A 15 0.05 -45.38 -14.19
N PRO A 16 1.31 -45.13 -14.59
CA PRO A 16 2.10 -44.07 -13.99
C PRO A 16 1.47 -42.72 -14.36
N ALA A 17 1.07 -41.95 -13.36
CA ALA A 17 0.65 -40.56 -13.55
C ALA A 17 1.86 -39.76 -14.07
N PRO A 18 1.70 -38.90 -15.09
CA PRO A 18 2.76 -38.01 -15.54
C PRO A 18 3.09 -37.03 -14.41
N SER A 19 4.29 -37.14 -13.87
CA SER A 19 4.90 -36.15 -12.99
C SER A 19 5.16 -34.87 -13.77
N GLY A 20 4.16 -33.98 -13.80
CA GLY A 20 4.35 -32.59 -14.20
C GLY A 20 5.36 -31.92 -13.26
N PRO A 21 6.13 -30.92 -13.73
CA PRO A 21 7.09 -30.23 -12.89
C PRO A 21 6.38 -29.61 -11.68
N PRO A 22 7.02 -29.59 -10.50
CA PRO A 22 6.43 -28.97 -9.33
C PRO A 22 6.20 -27.49 -9.65
N LEU A 23 4.94 -27.08 -9.67
CA LEU A 23 4.61 -25.67 -9.55
C LEU A 23 5.19 -25.22 -8.22
N LEU A 24 6.22 -24.36 -8.27
CA LEU A 24 6.74 -23.64 -7.12
C LEU A 24 5.55 -22.93 -6.47
N ALA A 25 5.03 -23.52 -5.39
CA ALA A 25 4.12 -22.83 -4.51
C ALA A 25 4.95 -21.74 -3.82
N VAL A 26 4.97 -20.55 -4.42
CA VAL A 26 5.42 -19.33 -3.73
C VAL A 26 4.39 -19.10 -2.64
N SER A 27 4.60 -19.74 -1.49
CA SER A 27 3.87 -19.44 -0.27
C SER A 27 4.38 -18.10 0.22
N THR A 28 3.81 -17.00 -0.28
CA THR A 28 3.86 -15.72 0.43
C THR A 28 3.09 -15.94 1.72
N GLN A 29 3.79 -16.28 2.80
CA GLN A 29 3.21 -16.37 4.12
C GLN A 29 2.70 -14.98 4.49
N VAL A 30 1.38 -14.79 4.49
CA VAL A 30 0.76 -13.58 4.99
C VAL A 30 0.66 -13.73 6.50
N ALA A 31 1.42 -12.94 7.23
CA ALA A 31 1.31 -12.90 8.68
C ALA A 31 -0.05 -12.29 9.06
N SER A 32 -0.84 -13.01 9.85
CA SER A 32 -1.96 -12.41 10.57
C SER A 32 -1.44 -11.93 11.92
N ALA A 33 -1.84 -10.73 12.35
CA ALA A 33 -1.37 -10.14 13.61
C ALA A 33 -2.51 -10.12 14.67
N PRO A 34 -2.94 -11.30 15.19
CA PRO A 34 -4.15 -11.44 16.00
C PRO A 34 -4.03 -10.85 17.41
N SER A 35 -2.82 -10.56 17.90
CA SER A 35 -2.56 -9.98 19.23
C SER A 35 -2.31 -8.46 19.20
N VAL A 36 -2.46 -7.82 18.04
CA VAL A 36 -2.23 -6.38 17.90
C VAL A 36 -3.29 -5.62 18.70
N ALA A 37 -2.84 -4.79 19.64
CA ALA A 37 -3.69 -3.74 20.19
C ALA A 37 -3.95 -2.70 19.10
N CYS A 38 -5.03 -2.86 18.34
CA CYS A 38 -5.34 -2.05 17.14
C CYS A 38 -5.36 -0.54 17.39
N ALA A 39 -5.61 -0.12 18.63
CA ALA A 39 -5.51 1.29 19.04
C ALA A 39 -4.09 1.88 18.91
N THR A 40 -3.07 1.03 19.02
CA THR A 40 -1.66 1.39 18.95
C THR A 40 -1.03 1.08 17.59
N ALA A 41 -1.79 0.50 16.67
CA ALA A 41 -1.29 0.19 15.33
C ALA A 41 -0.88 1.48 14.61
N ARG A 42 0.32 1.47 14.03
CA ARG A 42 0.89 2.53 13.20
C ARG A 42 1.58 1.93 11.98
N ILE A 43 1.72 2.75 10.95
CA ILE A 43 2.44 2.43 9.72
C ILE A 43 3.69 3.29 9.70
N GLY A 44 4.85 2.65 9.75
CA GLY A 44 6.14 3.33 9.70
C GLY A 44 6.73 3.41 8.30
N GLU A 45 8.03 3.70 8.27
CA GLU A 45 8.87 3.61 7.08
C GLU A 45 8.63 2.30 6.33
N ASP A 46 8.62 2.37 5.00
CA ASP A 46 8.43 1.19 4.18
C ASP A 46 7.18 0.39 4.56
N GLY A 47 6.10 1.09 4.94
CA GLY A 47 4.80 0.51 5.22
C GLY A 47 4.81 -0.59 6.27
N GLU A 48 5.80 -0.63 7.16
CA GLU A 48 5.84 -1.63 8.23
C GLU A 48 4.73 -1.39 9.25
N LEU A 49 4.08 -2.46 9.72
CA LEU A 49 3.10 -2.39 10.78
C LEU A 49 3.82 -2.38 12.13
N ARG A 50 3.64 -1.31 12.90
CA ARG A 50 4.15 -1.17 14.27
C ARG A 50 3.00 -1.17 15.26
N TRP A 51 3.18 -1.76 16.43
CA TRP A 51 2.19 -1.68 17.53
C TRP A 51 2.85 -1.92 18.89
N GLN A 52 2.14 -1.57 19.96
CA GLN A 52 2.60 -1.88 21.31
C GLN A 52 2.15 -3.29 21.71
N GLY A 53 3.11 -4.22 21.78
CA GLY A 53 2.89 -5.60 22.23
C GLY A 53 2.77 -5.75 23.75
N GLY A 54 3.29 -4.76 24.49
CA GLY A 54 3.27 -4.70 25.94
C GLY A 54 3.92 -3.40 26.46
N PRO A 55 3.96 -3.17 27.79
CA PRO A 55 4.54 -1.97 28.37
C PRO A 55 6.00 -1.76 27.92
N GLY A 56 6.23 -0.73 27.11
CA GLY A 56 7.56 -0.39 26.59
C GLY A 56 8.10 -1.32 25.50
N GLN A 57 7.28 -2.23 24.96
CA GLN A 57 7.64 -3.11 23.85
C GLN A 57 6.89 -2.68 22.59
N GLU A 58 7.65 -2.32 21.56
CA GLU A 58 7.15 -2.16 20.20
C GLU A 58 7.44 -3.44 19.42
N ASP A 59 6.40 -3.95 18.77
CA ASP A 59 6.49 -5.05 17.82
C ASP A 59 6.34 -4.49 16.40
N ILE A 60 7.05 -5.11 15.45
CA ILE A 60 7.13 -4.63 14.06
C ILE A 60 6.94 -5.81 13.10
N LEU A 61 6.13 -5.63 12.06
CA LEU A 61 5.98 -6.53 10.92
C LEU A 61 6.29 -5.81 9.61
N ARG A 62 7.29 -6.33 8.88
CA ARG A 62 7.79 -5.76 7.62
C ARG A 62 7.35 -6.52 6.37
N ASP A 63 7.15 -7.83 6.51
CA ASP A 63 6.74 -8.71 5.42
C ASP A 63 5.25 -8.60 5.12
N ALA A 64 4.76 -9.35 4.13
CA ALA A 64 3.33 -9.34 3.81
C ALA A 64 2.47 -9.68 5.04
N TYR A 65 1.52 -8.80 5.36
CA TYR A 65 0.69 -8.93 6.55
C TYR A 65 -0.74 -8.49 6.28
N THR A 66 -1.65 -8.97 7.13
CA THR A 66 -3.02 -8.46 7.24
C THR A 66 -3.37 -8.24 8.71
N LEU A 67 -3.87 -7.05 9.01
CA LEU A 67 -4.49 -6.67 10.27
C LEU A 67 -5.96 -6.34 10.01
N SER A 68 -6.85 -7.00 10.74
CA SER A 68 -8.29 -6.71 10.71
C SER A 68 -8.80 -6.57 12.12
N CYS A 69 -9.37 -5.41 12.40
CA CYS A 69 -10.01 -5.05 13.66
C CYS A 69 -11.36 -4.39 13.38
N GLU A 70 -12.15 -4.18 14.42
CA GLU A 70 -13.37 -3.39 14.30
C GLU A 70 -13.04 -1.97 13.80
N GLY A 71 -13.54 -1.63 12.60
CA GLY A 71 -13.33 -0.31 11.99
C GLY A 71 -11.92 -0.03 11.46
N LEU A 72 -11.00 -1.01 11.48
CA LEU A 72 -9.66 -0.89 10.93
C LEU A 72 -9.31 -2.13 10.09
N PHE A 73 -8.85 -1.91 8.87
CA PHE A 73 -8.25 -2.93 8.04
C PHE A 73 -6.96 -2.39 7.43
N VAL A 74 -5.87 -3.15 7.57
CA VAL A 74 -4.57 -2.83 6.99
C VAL A 74 -4.02 -4.09 6.35
N SER A 75 -3.54 -3.99 5.12
CA SER A 75 -2.81 -5.09 4.49
C SER A 75 -1.64 -4.57 3.68
N LEU A 76 -0.47 -5.18 3.87
CA LEU A 76 0.67 -5.03 2.99
C LEU A 76 0.85 -6.32 2.20
N ARG A 77 0.85 -6.22 0.87
CA ARG A 77 1.16 -7.33 -0.02
C ARG A 77 1.99 -6.83 -1.20
N ASP A 78 3.10 -7.50 -1.46
CA ASP A 78 4.05 -7.09 -2.49
C ASP A 78 4.45 -5.61 -2.27
N SER A 79 4.23 -4.75 -3.25
CA SER A 79 4.49 -3.31 -3.18
C SER A 79 3.22 -2.48 -2.90
N THR A 80 2.13 -3.10 -2.43
CA THR A 80 0.84 -2.43 -2.20
C THR A 80 0.44 -2.48 -0.73
N LEU A 81 0.32 -1.31 -0.11
CA LEU A 81 -0.27 -1.11 1.21
C LEU A 81 -1.71 -0.61 1.04
N TYR A 82 -2.65 -1.25 1.72
CA TYR A 82 -4.04 -0.79 1.80
C TYR A 82 -4.41 -0.53 3.26
N VAL A 83 -5.04 0.62 3.51
CA VAL A 83 -5.49 1.05 4.83
C VAL A 83 -6.93 1.52 4.73
N LYS A 84 -7.81 1.03 5.61
CA LYS A 84 -9.19 1.49 5.75
C LYS A 84 -9.50 1.73 7.21
N ALA A 85 -9.97 2.93 7.54
CA ALA A 85 -10.17 3.33 8.93
C ALA A 85 -11.42 4.20 9.16
N GLY A 86 -12.52 3.92 8.46
CA GLY A 86 -13.82 4.60 8.66
C GLY A 86 -13.90 6.04 8.13
N SER A 87 -12.77 6.77 8.07
CA SER A 87 -12.62 8.05 7.37
C SER A 87 -11.22 8.18 6.80
N LEU A 88 -11.05 9.01 5.75
CA LEU A 88 -9.75 9.24 5.14
C LEU A 88 -8.77 9.88 6.13
N ALA A 89 -9.22 10.85 6.92
CA ALA A 89 -8.40 11.48 7.96
C ALA A 89 -7.88 10.46 8.98
N ARG A 90 -8.72 9.51 9.40
CA ARG A 90 -8.29 8.45 10.33
C ARG A 90 -7.37 7.44 9.67
N ALA A 91 -7.53 7.18 8.37
CA ALA A 91 -6.60 6.32 7.62
C ALA A 91 -5.22 6.99 7.49
N MET A 92 -5.17 8.30 7.22
CA MET A 92 -3.92 9.07 7.18
C MET A 92 -3.22 9.12 8.53
N ALA A 93 -3.97 9.30 9.62
CA ALA A 93 -3.42 9.40 10.98
C ALA A 93 -2.78 8.10 11.51
N LEU A 94 -2.88 6.99 10.77
CA LEU A 94 -2.16 5.75 11.09
C LEU A 94 -0.71 5.79 10.65
N PHE A 95 -0.34 6.67 9.71
CA PHE A 95 1.03 6.77 9.21
C PHE A 95 1.85 7.65 10.13
N ASP A 96 2.98 7.12 10.58
CA ASP A 96 4.00 7.90 11.27
C ASP A 96 4.72 8.83 10.29
N GLU A 97 5.43 9.83 10.80
CA GLU A 97 6.15 10.82 9.99
C GLU A 97 7.20 10.16 9.06
N ASP A 98 7.85 9.10 9.54
CA ASP A 98 8.86 8.32 8.80
C ASP A 98 8.26 7.39 7.74
N ALA A 99 6.93 7.27 7.65
CA ALA A 99 6.28 6.54 6.57
C ALA A 99 6.31 7.30 5.24
N PHE A 100 6.65 8.60 5.28
CA PHE A 100 6.74 9.50 4.13
C PHE A 100 5.51 9.45 3.20
N LEU A 101 4.32 9.22 3.76
CA LEU A 101 3.10 9.12 2.99
C LEU A 101 2.81 10.45 2.29
N GLY A 102 2.85 10.45 0.95
CA GLY A 102 2.59 11.64 0.15
C GLY A 102 3.71 12.67 0.18
N SER A 103 4.88 12.36 0.78
CA SER A 103 6.08 13.16 0.60
C SER A 103 6.53 13.08 -0.86
N TYR A 104 6.85 14.24 -1.43
CA TYR A 104 7.35 14.36 -2.80
C TYR A 104 8.79 14.85 -2.85
N PHE A 105 9.27 15.52 -1.79
CA PHE A 105 10.66 15.94 -1.65
C PHE A 105 10.98 16.29 -0.19
N ALA A 106 11.88 15.55 0.45
CA ALA A 106 12.25 15.78 1.86
C ALA A 106 10.99 15.85 2.77
N ASP A 107 10.78 16.98 3.45
CA ASP A 107 9.63 17.27 4.30
C ASP A 107 8.41 17.83 3.54
N LEU A 108 8.54 18.11 2.25
CA LEU A 108 7.44 18.60 1.42
C LEU A 108 6.49 17.47 1.01
N SER A 109 5.20 17.72 1.20
CA SER A 109 4.17 16.70 1.16
C SER A 109 2.88 17.14 0.47
N LEU A 110 2.04 16.15 0.17
CA LEU A 110 0.66 16.36 -0.24
C LEU A 110 -0.17 16.93 0.92
N ARG A 111 -0.97 17.95 0.61
CA ARG A 111 -1.86 18.63 1.56
C ARG A 111 -3.32 18.33 1.28
N LEU A 112 -4.00 17.93 2.36
CA LEU A 112 -5.41 17.50 2.39
C LEU A 112 -6.20 18.30 3.44
N ASP A 113 -5.80 19.56 3.66
CA ASP A 113 -6.35 20.42 4.73
C ASP A 113 -7.86 20.69 4.56
N THR A 114 -8.35 20.69 3.32
CA THR A 114 -9.76 20.91 2.98
C THR A 114 -10.36 19.70 2.27
N PRO A 115 -11.51 19.16 2.71
CA PRO A 115 -12.19 18.07 2.01
C PRO A 115 -12.52 18.45 0.55
N GLY A 116 -12.18 17.57 -0.38
CA GLY A 116 -12.40 17.81 -1.83
C GLY A 116 -11.35 18.74 -2.47
N GLU A 117 -10.29 19.11 -1.75
CA GLU A 117 -9.16 19.88 -2.27
C GLU A 117 -7.85 19.11 -2.07
N LEU A 118 -7.01 19.13 -3.10
CA LEU A 118 -5.63 18.65 -3.07
C LEU A 118 -4.70 19.81 -3.37
N SER A 119 -3.66 19.95 -2.55
CA SER A 119 -2.53 20.84 -2.80
C SER A 119 -1.23 20.14 -2.37
N VAL A 120 -0.11 20.82 -2.53
CA VAL A 120 1.20 20.39 -2.01
C VAL A 120 1.79 21.53 -1.19
N ASP A 121 2.72 21.21 -0.29
CA ASP A 121 3.54 22.23 0.36
C ASP A 121 4.26 23.09 -0.69
N ASP A 122 4.54 24.35 -0.37
CA ASP A 122 5.15 25.29 -1.31
C ASP A 122 6.64 24.96 -1.54
N PRO A 123 7.06 24.63 -2.78
CA PRO A 123 8.45 24.32 -3.08
C PRO A 123 9.39 25.51 -2.87
N ASP A 124 8.90 26.76 -2.85
CA ASP A 124 9.71 27.96 -2.61
C ASP A 124 10.30 28.02 -1.19
N SER A 125 9.80 27.19 -0.28
CA SER A 125 10.39 27.00 1.06
C SER A 125 11.72 26.23 1.03
N THR A 126 12.08 25.62 -0.10
CA THR A 126 13.30 24.82 -0.25
C THR A 126 14.53 25.71 -0.45
N PRO A 127 15.69 25.40 0.18
CA PRO A 127 16.95 26.08 -0.12
C PRO A 127 17.32 26.04 -1.62
N GLU A 128 17.87 27.13 -2.16
CA GLU A 128 18.24 27.27 -3.57
C GLU A 128 19.13 26.13 -4.10
N ALA A 129 20.02 25.61 -3.25
CA ALA A 129 20.89 24.47 -3.58
C ALA A 129 20.15 23.17 -3.93
N LEU A 130 18.86 23.08 -3.60
CA LEU A 130 18.00 21.92 -3.87
C LEU A 130 16.91 22.22 -4.91
N ALA A 131 16.83 23.45 -5.43
CA ALA A 131 15.79 23.87 -6.36
C ALA A 131 15.76 23.02 -7.64
N GLU A 132 16.93 22.65 -8.18
CA GLU A 132 17.00 21.75 -9.33
C GLU A 132 16.37 20.37 -9.07
N LYS A 133 16.55 19.82 -7.86
CA LYS A 133 15.97 18.53 -7.51
C LYS A 133 14.45 18.59 -7.35
N VAL A 134 13.93 19.69 -6.83
CA VAL A 134 12.48 19.92 -6.73
C VAL A 134 11.86 20.15 -8.10
N ASN A 135 12.57 20.82 -9.02
CA ASN A 135 12.13 21.02 -10.41
C ASN A 135 11.94 19.70 -11.18
N ASP A 136 12.66 18.65 -10.80
CA ASP A 136 12.53 17.31 -11.37
C ASP A 136 11.32 16.53 -10.83
N VAL A 137 10.65 17.03 -9.79
CA VAL A 137 9.46 16.41 -9.22
C VAL A 137 8.21 16.82 -10.00
N VAL A 138 7.41 15.81 -10.34
CA VAL A 138 6.11 15.99 -10.96
C VAL A 138 5.07 15.23 -10.14
N VAL A 139 4.03 15.94 -9.71
CA VAL A 139 2.87 15.36 -9.03
C VAL A 139 1.64 15.58 -9.91
N THR A 140 0.91 14.50 -10.22
CA THR A 140 -0.32 14.57 -11.00
C THR A 140 -1.46 13.86 -10.31
N VAL A 141 -2.68 14.30 -10.61
CA VAL A 141 -3.91 13.83 -9.99
C VAL A 141 -4.87 13.36 -11.07
N VAL A 142 -5.56 12.24 -10.84
CA VAL A 142 -6.55 11.66 -11.75
C VAL A 142 -7.76 11.17 -10.96
N GLN A 143 -8.97 11.52 -11.39
CA GLN A 143 -10.20 10.89 -10.92
C GLN A 143 -10.75 9.91 -11.97
N PRO A 144 -11.55 8.91 -11.58
CA PRO A 144 -12.22 8.02 -12.51
C PRO A 144 -12.96 8.81 -13.60
N ASN A 145 -12.65 8.51 -14.86
CA ASN A 145 -13.19 9.18 -16.06
C ASN A 145 -12.84 10.68 -16.18
N GLY A 146 -11.92 11.20 -15.36
CA GLY A 146 -11.42 12.56 -15.44
C GLY A 146 -10.12 12.67 -16.24
N GLU A 147 -9.77 13.90 -16.62
CA GLU A 147 -8.46 14.19 -17.20
C GLU A 147 -7.38 14.21 -16.12
N ARG A 148 -6.14 13.90 -16.52
CA ARG A 148 -4.98 14.04 -15.64
C ARG A 148 -4.67 15.52 -15.45
N GLN A 149 -4.60 15.95 -14.20
CA GLN A 149 -4.31 17.31 -13.79
C GLN A 149 -2.93 17.37 -13.15
N VAL A 150 -2.21 18.47 -13.38
CA VAL A 150 -0.89 18.69 -12.78
C VAL A 150 -1.07 19.41 -11.45
N LEU A 151 -0.55 18.82 -10.38
CA LEU A 151 -0.56 19.38 -9.03
C LEU A 151 0.77 20.07 -8.70
N LEU A 152 1.89 19.50 -9.18
CA LEU A 152 3.22 20.07 -9.08
C LEU A 152 4.00 19.78 -10.36
N SER A 153 4.64 20.80 -10.92
CA SER A 153 5.63 20.63 -12.00
C SER A 153 6.53 21.85 -12.06
N ARG A 154 7.85 21.64 -12.21
CA ARG A 154 8.85 22.73 -12.30
C ARG A 154 8.71 23.74 -11.15
N SER A 155 8.60 23.23 -9.92
CA SER A 155 8.37 24.01 -8.70
C SER A 155 7.14 24.92 -8.72
N THR A 156 6.18 24.68 -9.62
CA THR A 156 4.90 25.39 -9.63
C THR A 156 3.84 24.50 -9.00
N ALA A 157 3.43 24.84 -7.79
CA ALA A 157 2.34 24.18 -7.09
C ALA A 157 0.98 24.71 -7.58
N ALA A 158 0.04 23.79 -7.79
CA ALA A 158 -1.34 24.09 -8.08
C ALA A 158 -2.25 23.58 -6.96
N ARG A 159 -3.51 23.99 -7.01
CA ARG A 159 -4.58 23.50 -6.14
C ARG A 159 -5.65 22.89 -7.02
N ILE A 160 -6.03 21.66 -6.72
CA ILE A 160 -6.98 20.88 -7.51
C ILE A 160 -8.19 20.57 -6.66
N THR A 161 -9.38 20.91 -7.16
CA THR A 161 -10.65 20.47 -6.57
C THR A 161 -11.03 19.13 -7.17
N TYR A 162 -11.49 18.20 -6.34
CA TYR A 162 -11.92 16.87 -6.75
C TYR A 162 -13.24 16.49 -6.09
N ASP A 163 -13.96 15.55 -6.72
CA ASP A 163 -15.21 14.99 -6.19
C ASP A 163 -14.89 13.97 -5.07
N PRO A 164 -15.18 14.25 -3.78
CA PRO A 164 -14.82 13.37 -2.67
C PRO A 164 -15.66 12.07 -2.62
N SER A 165 -16.71 11.96 -3.43
CA SER A 165 -17.50 10.72 -3.56
C SER A 165 -16.80 9.65 -4.41
N LYS A 166 -15.71 10.01 -5.10
CA LYS A 166 -14.94 9.13 -5.96
C LYS A 166 -13.50 9.02 -5.44
N PRO A 167 -12.83 7.87 -5.67
CA PRO A 167 -11.41 7.78 -5.41
C PRO A 167 -10.64 8.78 -6.28
N VAL A 168 -9.48 9.22 -5.78
CA VAL A 168 -8.55 10.07 -6.51
C VAL A 168 -7.17 9.44 -6.45
N ASP A 169 -6.55 9.25 -7.61
CA ASP A 169 -5.18 8.78 -7.71
C ASP A 169 -4.23 9.98 -7.77
N VAL A 170 -3.19 9.95 -6.96
CA VAL A 170 -2.07 10.90 -6.94
C VAL A 170 -0.82 10.13 -7.35
N TYR A 171 -0.15 10.60 -8.39
CA TYR A 171 1.07 10.01 -8.94
C TYR A 171 2.24 10.95 -8.66
N PHE A 172 3.32 10.39 -8.13
CA PHE A 172 4.56 11.06 -7.81
C PHE A 172 5.65 10.54 -8.74
N SER A 173 6.43 11.43 -9.32
CA SER A 173 7.58 11.08 -10.16
C SER A 173 8.72 12.04 -9.87
N ALA A 174 9.93 11.51 -9.71
CA ALA A 174 11.15 12.27 -9.54
C ALA A 174 12.29 11.52 -10.22
N GLN A 175 13.14 12.23 -10.97
CA GLN A 175 14.26 11.58 -11.67
C GLN A 175 15.42 11.22 -10.75
N GLN A 176 15.65 12.02 -9.71
CA GLN A 176 16.87 11.96 -8.88
C GLN A 176 16.61 11.70 -7.40
N SER A 177 15.34 11.53 -7.01
CA SER A 177 14.94 11.35 -5.62
C SER A 177 14.15 10.06 -5.47
N PRO A 178 14.54 9.14 -4.57
CA PRO A 178 13.72 7.98 -4.27
C PRO A 178 12.42 8.44 -3.61
N LEU A 179 11.30 7.90 -4.08
CA LEU A 179 9.97 8.14 -3.52
C LEU A 179 9.56 6.91 -2.72
N ALA A 180 9.11 7.12 -1.47
CA ALA A 180 8.59 6.03 -0.64
C ALA A 180 7.34 5.40 -1.30
N TRP A 181 6.49 6.23 -1.90
CA TRP A 181 5.25 5.83 -2.56
C TRP A 181 5.12 6.57 -3.90
N GLU A 182 5.07 5.84 -5.01
CA GLU A 182 4.91 6.42 -6.35
C GLU A 182 3.47 6.76 -6.68
N ARG A 183 2.53 6.05 -6.06
CA ARG A 183 1.10 6.29 -6.26
C ARG A 183 0.35 6.14 -4.96
N LEU A 184 -0.58 7.06 -4.75
CA LEU A 184 -1.60 6.97 -3.71
C LEU A 184 -2.98 6.97 -4.37
N THR A 185 -3.87 6.09 -3.92
CA THR A 185 -5.30 6.17 -4.20
C THR A 185 -5.98 6.58 -2.90
N LEU A 186 -6.56 7.78 -2.88
CA LEU A 186 -7.29 8.32 -1.74
C LEU A 186 -8.79 8.13 -1.99
N ASN A 187 -9.50 7.49 -1.07
CA ASN A 187 -10.93 7.28 -1.20
C ASN A 187 -11.65 7.79 0.05
N ALA A 188 -12.13 9.03 -0.02
CA ALA A 188 -12.84 9.66 1.09
C ALA A 188 -14.18 8.99 1.39
N ALA A 189 -14.89 8.50 0.36
CA ALA A 189 -16.16 7.80 0.52
C ALA A 189 -16.02 6.47 1.29
N GLU A 190 -14.93 5.75 1.09
CA GLU A 190 -14.65 4.49 1.81
C GLU A 190 -13.81 4.66 3.07
N GLY A 191 -13.24 5.85 3.28
CA GLY A 191 -12.29 6.11 4.35
C GLY A 191 -11.02 5.26 4.23
N SER A 192 -10.47 5.17 3.02
CA SER A 192 -9.34 4.31 2.70
C SER A 192 -8.24 4.99 1.89
N ILE A 193 -7.04 4.42 1.99
CA ILE A 193 -5.84 4.81 1.26
C ILE A 193 -5.23 3.52 0.69
N THR A 194 -4.85 3.55 -0.58
CA THR A 194 -3.97 2.52 -1.16
C THR A 194 -2.68 3.19 -1.59
N ALA A 195 -1.55 2.71 -1.07
CA ALA A 195 -0.23 3.24 -1.41
C ALA A 195 0.57 2.17 -2.17
N PHE A 196 1.20 2.58 -3.26
CA PHE A 196 1.95 1.72 -4.15
C PHE A 196 3.41 2.17 -4.18
N ARG A 197 4.33 1.24 -3.92
CA ARG A 197 5.76 1.48 -4.08
C ARG A 197 6.20 1.11 -5.48
N VAL A 198 7.37 1.60 -5.86
CA VAL A 198 8.17 0.96 -6.91
C VAL A 198 8.42 -0.47 -6.45
N ALA A 199 8.20 -1.45 -7.33
CA ALA A 199 8.81 -2.76 -7.09
C ALA A 199 10.31 -2.53 -6.96
N ALA A 200 10.93 -2.98 -5.86
CA ALA A 200 12.38 -2.97 -5.77
C ALA A 200 12.94 -3.65 -7.04
N PRO A 201 13.94 -3.07 -7.72
CA PRO A 201 14.56 -3.77 -8.83
C PRO A 201 15.00 -5.16 -8.34
N PRO A 202 14.81 -6.23 -9.15
CA PRO A 202 15.22 -7.56 -8.74
C PRO A 202 16.70 -7.51 -8.34
N ARG A 203 16.99 -7.96 -7.11
CA ARG A 203 18.36 -8.10 -6.59
C ARG A 203 19.16 -9.10 -7.40
#